data_AF-A0AAP6HFS1-F1
#
_entry.id   AF-A0AAP6HFS1-F1
#
_cell.length_a   1.000
_cell.length_b   1.000
_cell.length_c   1.000
_cell.angle_alpha   90.00
_cell.angle_beta   90.00
_cell.angle_gamma   90.00
#
_symmetry.space_group_name_H-M   'P 1'
#
loop_
_entity.id
_entity.type
_entity.pdbx_description
1 polymer ?
#
loop_
_entity_poly.entity_id
_entity_poly.type
_entity_poly.pdbx_seq_one_letter_code
_entity_poly.pdbx_strand_id
1 'polypeptide(L)'
;MALFFIAAITVSKAQSILGKYEQSTLVAPNEYRDSENDVVITKDAKSSKKIWIANLIPNQRIFAILHTKGNGNIIYSVPKQLAGNYRVNMGCVTFKEHDDDDDREEGKLIISLNNKNNCFGLNQKDYDAPVSIGKGGIKAGGVTVGSNGTISTGSVDIKRGNIKVNPKEVMAGIQYIGYKK
;
A
#
# COMPACT_ATOMS: atom_id res chain seq x y z
N MET A 1 8.08 -38.82 -40.61
CA MET A 1 6.97 -37.99 -40.13
C MET A 1 7.50 -37.21 -38.93
N ALA A 2 7.93 -35.97 -39.12
CA ALA A 2 8.56 -35.16 -38.07
C ALA A 2 7.49 -34.37 -37.33
N LEU A 3 7.23 -34.69 -36.06
CA LEU A 3 6.40 -33.87 -35.18
C LEU A 3 7.21 -32.64 -34.78
N PHE A 4 6.86 -31.48 -35.34
CA PHE A 4 7.26 -30.18 -34.81
C PHE A 4 6.42 -29.90 -33.56
N PHE A 5 7.00 -30.10 -32.38
CA PHE A 5 6.47 -29.51 -31.15
C PHE A 5 6.76 -28.02 -31.18
N ILE A 6 5.76 -27.21 -31.57
CA ILE A 6 5.77 -25.78 -31.30
C ILE A 6 5.44 -25.63 -29.81
N ALA A 7 6.47 -25.55 -28.97
CA ALA A 7 6.30 -25.12 -27.60
C ALA A 7 5.81 -23.67 -27.63
N ALA A 8 4.51 -23.47 -27.41
CA ALA A 8 3.94 -22.16 -27.17
C ALA A 8 4.52 -21.64 -25.85
N ILE A 9 5.55 -20.79 -25.94
CA ILE A 9 6.04 -20.04 -24.79
C ILE A 9 4.93 -19.02 -24.48
N THR A 10 4.03 -19.37 -23.55
CA THR A 10 3.13 -18.39 -22.94
C THR A 10 3.99 -17.47 -22.10
N VAL A 11 4.53 -16.43 -22.73
CA VAL A 11 5.14 -15.32 -22.00
C VAL A 11 4.00 -14.57 -21.33
N SER A 12 3.58 -15.01 -20.14
CA SER A 12 2.72 -14.21 -19.26
C SER A 12 3.46 -12.90 -19.00
N LYS A 13 3.03 -11.84 -19.68
CA LYS A 13 3.63 -10.52 -19.53
C LYS A 13 3.18 -9.98 -18.19
N ALA A 14 4.02 -10.11 -17.16
CA ALA A 14 3.81 -9.43 -15.89
C ALA A 14 3.42 -7.98 -16.14
N GLN A 15 2.27 -7.55 -15.60
CA GLN A 15 1.76 -6.22 -15.86
C GLN A 15 2.71 -5.18 -15.24
N SER A 16 3.01 -4.10 -15.97
CA SER A 16 3.85 -3.03 -15.43
C SER A 16 3.06 -2.15 -14.45
N ILE A 17 3.67 -1.60 -13.40
CA ILE A 17 3.05 -0.56 -12.54
C ILE A 17 2.88 0.81 -13.26
N LEU A 18 3.49 1.00 -14.43
CA LEU A 18 3.37 2.27 -15.15
C LEU A 18 2.02 2.38 -15.83
N GLY A 19 1.36 3.54 -15.77
CA GLY A 19 0.09 3.76 -16.46
C GLY A 19 -0.87 4.68 -15.72
N LYS A 20 -2.13 4.66 -16.17
CA LYS A 20 -3.24 5.36 -15.54
C LYS A 20 -4.08 4.38 -14.74
N TYR A 21 -4.58 4.83 -13.61
CA TYR A 21 -5.35 4.03 -12.68
C TYR A 21 -6.69 4.69 -12.42
N GLU A 22 -7.77 3.97 -12.71
CA GLU A 22 -9.12 4.40 -12.39
C GLU A 22 -9.33 4.30 -10.89
N GLN A 23 -9.81 5.39 -10.30
CA GLN A 23 -10.08 5.43 -8.86
C GLN A 23 -11.30 4.57 -8.53
N SER A 24 -11.10 3.57 -7.66
CA SER A 24 -12.19 2.81 -7.06
C SER A 24 -12.56 3.35 -5.68
N THR A 25 -11.57 3.74 -4.87
CA THR A 25 -11.81 4.29 -3.53
C THR A 25 -10.75 5.32 -3.18
N LEU A 26 -11.18 6.43 -2.58
CA LEU A 26 -10.30 7.45 -2.01
C LEU A 26 -10.82 7.85 -0.63
N VAL A 27 -9.98 7.70 0.38
CA VAL A 27 -10.18 8.27 1.71
C VAL A 27 -9.09 9.31 1.92
N ALA A 28 -9.48 10.57 2.00
CA ALA A 28 -8.56 11.68 2.19
C ALA A 28 -9.19 12.76 3.07
N PRO A 29 -8.38 13.67 3.65
CA PRO A 29 -8.87 14.93 4.20
C PRO A 29 -9.68 15.72 3.16
N ASN A 30 -10.66 16.51 3.60
CA ASN A 30 -11.62 17.19 2.70
C ASN A 30 -10.94 17.99 1.57
N GLU A 31 -9.83 18.68 1.86
CA GLU A 31 -9.07 19.46 0.89
C GLU A 31 -8.41 18.63 -0.24
N TYR A 32 -8.39 17.30 -0.12
CA TYR A 32 -7.83 16.37 -1.11
C TYR A 32 -8.85 15.33 -1.61
N ARG A 33 -10.12 15.37 -1.14
CA ARG A 33 -11.14 14.37 -1.50
C ARG A 33 -11.61 14.48 -2.95
N ASP A 34 -11.64 15.70 -3.47
CA ASP A 34 -12.14 16.00 -4.82
C ASP A 34 -10.98 16.06 -5.82
N SER A 35 -9.94 15.24 -5.65
CA SER A 35 -8.86 15.20 -6.65
C SER A 35 -9.41 14.68 -7.97
N GLU A 36 -9.68 15.60 -8.89
CA GLU A 36 -9.99 15.25 -10.26
C GLU A 36 -8.80 14.47 -10.84
N ASN A 37 -9.12 13.34 -11.46
CA ASN A 37 -8.29 12.51 -12.33
C ASN A 37 -7.78 11.18 -11.75
N ASP A 38 -7.75 10.20 -12.65
CA ASP A 38 -6.99 8.97 -12.53
C ASP A 38 -5.58 9.24 -12.01
N VAL A 39 -5.13 8.42 -11.06
CA VAL A 39 -3.73 8.43 -10.63
C VAL A 39 -2.86 7.99 -11.81
N VAL A 40 -1.78 8.73 -12.05
CA VAL A 40 -0.83 8.41 -13.12
C VAL A 40 0.52 8.07 -12.53
N ILE A 41 1.02 6.88 -12.86
CA ILE A 41 2.35 6.42 -12.48
C ILE A 41 3.28 6.48 -13.70
N THR A 42 4.36 7.24 -13.55
CA THR A 42 5.42 7.36 -14.57
C THR A 42 6.78 6.99 -13.98
N LYS A 43 7.67 6.47 -14.81
CA LYS A 43 9.06 6.17 -14.42
C LYS A 43 9.86 7.46 -14.24
N ASP A 44 10.81 7.46 -13.31
CA ASP A 44 11.83 8.52 -13.24
C ASP A 44 12.85 8.38 -14.38
N ALA A 45 13.22 9.50 -15.01
CA ALA A 45 14.15 9.52 -16.13
C ALA A 45 15.58 9.08 -15.75
N LYS A 46 15.97 9.24 -14.48
CA LYS A 46 17.34 9.04 -13.99
C LYS A 46 17.48 7.80 -13.11
N SER A 47 16.39 7.21 -12.64
CA SER A 47 16.42 6.05 -11.75
C SER A 47 15.37 5.01 -12.10
N SER A 48 15.80 3.77 -12.33
CA SER A 48 14.92 2.63 -12.57
C SER A 48 14.14 2.18 -11.34
N LYS A 49 14.61 2.55 -10.13
CA LYS A 49 13.96 2.21 -8.86
C LYS A 49 12.93 3.26 -8.43
N LYS A 50 12.83 4.39 -9.13
CA LYS A 50 11.98 5.50 -8.73
C LYS A 50 10.81 5.68 -9.69
N ILE A 51 9.63 5.90 -9.13
CA ILE A 51 8.42 6.26 -9.86
C ILE A 51 7.89 7.60 -9.36
N TRP A 52 7.13 8.27 -10.23
CA TRP A 52 6.38 9.48 -9.94
C TRP A 52 4.90 9.16 -9.98
N ILE A 53 4.17 9.67 -8.99
CA ILE A 53 2.73 9.49 -8.80
C ILE A 53 2.12 10.89 -8.91
N ALA A 54 1.27 11.07 -9.91
CA ALA A 54 0.55 12.31 -10.16
C ALA A 54 -0.93 12.16 -9.82
N ASN A 55 -1.61 13.29 -9.62
CA ASN A 55 -3.06 13.42 -9.45
C ASN A 55 -3.63 12.84 -8.14
N LEU A 56 -2.86 12.09 -7.36
CA LEU A 56 -3.26 11.68 -6.01
C LEU A 56 -3.46 12.87 -5.06
N ILE A 57 -2.66 13.93 -5.24
CA ILE A 57 -2.81 15.22 -4.56
C ILE A 57 -3.02 16.26 -5.67
N PRO A 58 -4.06 17.10 -5.61
CA PRO A 58 -4.40 18.03 -6.68
C PRO A 58 -3.20 18.88 -7.12
N ASN A 59 -2.89 18.85 -8.42
CA ASN A 59 -1.79 19.60 -9.05
C ASN A 59 -0.39 19.29 -8.49
N GLN A 60 -0.21 18.17 -7.79
CA GLN A 60 1.07 17.78 -7.21
C GLN A 60 1.53 16.43 -7.71
N ARG A 61 2.84 16.19 -7.55
CA ARG A 61 3.48 14.89 -7.78
C ARG A 61 4.30 14.50 -6.57
N ILE A 62 4.25 13.23 -6.23
CA ILE A 62 5.12 12.61 -5.23
C ILE A 62 5.95 11.52 -5.89
N PHE A 63 7.09 11.18 -5.28
CA PHE A 63 7.89 10.05 -5.73
C PHE A 63 7.86 8.89 -4.73
N ALA A 64 8.00 7.68 -5.26
CA ALA A 64 8.17 6.46 -4.49
C ALA A 64 9.41 5.70 -4.98
N ILE A 65 10.03 4.94 -4.08
CA ILE A 65 11.26 4.18 -4.33
C ILE A 65 10.95 2.70 -4.16
N LEU A 66 11.39 1.88 -5.11
CA LEU A 66 11.18 0.44 -5.10
C LEU A 66 11.77 -0.15 -3.83
N HIS A 67 10.93 -0.85 -3.07
CA HIS A 67 11.30 -1.52 -1.84
C HIS A 67 11.47 -3.02 -2.08
N THR A 68 10.45 -3.68 -2.63
CA THR A 68 10.46 -5.12 -2.89
C THR A 68 9.67 -5.44 -4.15
N LYS A 69 10.12 -6.44 -4.90
CA LYS A 69 9.41 -7.01 -6.05
C LYS A 69 9.54 -8.53 -6.01
N GLY A 70 8.42 -9.25 -6.03
CA GLY A 70 8.40 -10.71 -6.03
C GLY A 70 6.98 -11.26 -5.83
N ASN A 71 6.76 -12.52 -6.22
CA ASN A 71 5.48 -13.24 -6.05
C ASN A 71 4.26 -12.42 -6.51
N GLY A 72 4.30 -11.88 -7.74
CA GLY A 72 3.18 -11.11 -8.28
C GLY A 72 2.95 -9.73 -7.66
N ASN A 73 3.74 -9.32 -6.67
CA ASN A 73 3.56 -8.07 -5.94
C ASN A 73 4.79 -7.16 -6.08
N ILE A 74 4.53 -5.88 -6.33
CA ILE A 74 5.54 -4.82 -6.25
C ILE A 74 5.17 -3.86 -5.13
N ILE A 75 6.15 -3.54 -4.29
CA ILE A 75 6.00 -2.58 -3.21
C ILE A 75 7.03 -1.46 -3.35
N TYR A 76 6.55 -0.22 -3.28
CA TYR A 76 7.37 0.98 -3.20
C TYR A 76 7.16 1.67 -1.85
N SER A 77 8.21 2.26 -1.31
CA SER A 77 8.16 3.15 -0.17
C SER A 77 8.10 4.61 -0.63
N VAL A 78 7.19 5.39 -0.03
CA VAL A 78 7.06 6.83 -0.24
C VAL A 78 7.79 7.53 0.90
N PRO A 79 8.98 8.08 0.67
CA PRO A 79 9.73 8.75 1.73
C PRO A 79 9.12 10.10 2.09
N LYS A 80 9.62 10.67 3.19
CA LYS A 80 9.22 12.00 3.66
C LYS A 80 9.46 13.05 2.57
N GLN A 81 8.41 13.77 2.20
CA GLN A 81 8.45 14.81 1.17
C GLN A 81 7.28 15.79 1.33
N LEU A 82 7.38 16.93 0.67
CA LEU A 82 6.33 17.94 0.63
C LEU A 82 5.70 17.97 -0.77
N ALA A 83 4.37 17.93 -0.85
CA ALA A 83 3.59 18.00 -2.07
C ALA A 83 2.56 19.13 -1.92
N GLY A 84 2.88 20.31 -2.45
CA GLY A 84 2.15 21.54 -2.11
C GLY A 84 2.19 21.79 -0.60
N ASN A 85 1.03 21.85 0.04
CA ASN A 85 0.91 21.99 1.49
C ASN A 85 0.83 20.64 2.24
N TYR A 86 0.69 19.53 1.52
CA TYR A 86 0.60 18.21 2.13
C TYR A 86 1.99 17.67 2.49
N ARG A 87 2.23 17.46 3.79
CA ARG A 87 3.46 16.84 4.28
C ARG A 87 3.30 15.33 4.34
N VAL A 88 3.96 14.63 3.42
CA VAL A 88 4.13 13.17 3.52
C VAL A 88 5.24 12.90 4.52
N ASN A 89 4.94 12.23 5.62
CA ASN A 89 5.91 11.76 6.60
C ASN A 89 6.34 10.32 6.33
N MET A 90 5.41 9.50 5.83
CA MET A 90 5.65 8.14 5.35
C MET A 90 4.54 7.72 4.40
N GLY A 91 4.81 6.74 3.55
CA GLY A 91 3.77 6.08 2.77
C GLY A 91 4.29 4.87 2.01
N CYS A 92 3.39 4.21 1.31
CA CYS A 92 3.67 3.02 0.54
C CYS A 92 2.74 2.89 -0.65
N VAL A 93 3.22 2.17 -1.66
CA VAL A 93 2.47 1.80 -2.86
C VAL A 93 2.61 0.31 -3.05
N THR A 94 1.49 -0.38 -3.20
CA THR A 94 1.44 -1.80 -3.52
C THR A 94 0.74 -1.98 -4.86
N PHE A 95 1.33 -2.78 -5.74
CA PHE A 95 0.78 -3.12 -7.03
C PHE A 95 0.79 -4.63 -7.23
N LYS A 96 -0.35 -5.20 -7.63
CA LYS A 96 -0.47 -6.60 -8.01
C LYS A 96 -0.26 -6.75 -9.52
N GLU A 97 0.88 -7.31 -9.92
CA GLU A 97 1.25 -7.53 -11.33
C GLU A 97 0.49 -8.69 -11.96
N HIS A 98 0.39 -9.82 -11.25
CA HIS A 98 -0.31 -11.05 -11.64
C HIS A 98 -0.19 -12.04 -10.46
N ASP A 99 -1.26 -12.71 -10.05
CA ASP A 99 -1.22 -13.78 -9.05
C ASP A 99 -1.78 -15.02 -9.77
N ASP A 100 -0.97 -16.06 -9.98
CA ASP A 100 -1.36 -17.24 -10.78
C ASP A 100 -2.59 -17.98 -10.20
N ASP A 101 -3.01 -17.61 -8.97
CA ASP A 101 -4.07 -18.26 -8.20
C ASP A 101 -5.33 -17.39 -7.97
N ASP A 102 -5.37 -16.08 -8.29
CA ASP A 102 -6.58 -15.24 -8.12
C ASP A 102 -6.61 -14.00 -9.04
N ASP A 103 -7.26 -14.15 -10.20
CA ASP A 103 -7.42 -13.11 -11.24
C ASP A 103 -8.20 -11.86 -10.77
N ARG A 104 -8.80 -11.90 -9.58
CA ARG A 104 -9.76 -10.86 -9.12
C ARG A 104 -9.11 -9.57 -8.64
N GLU A 105 -7.79 -9.52 -8.50
CA GLU A 105 -7.05 -8.33 -8.07
C GLU A 105 -5.88 -7.94 -8.97
N GLU A 106 -5.78 -8.50 -10.18
CA GLU A 106 -4.76 -8.10 -11.16
C GLU A 106 -4.89 -6.60 -11.49
N GLY A 107 -3.75 -5.89 -11.55
CA GLY A 107 -3.74 -4.47 -11.87
C GLY A 107 -4.21 -3.55 -10.74
N LYS A 108 -4.51 -4.09 -9.55
CA LYS A 108 -4.88 -3.32 -8.37
C LYS A 108 -3.69 -2.54 -7.84
N LEU A 109 -3.91 -1.24 -7.61
CA LEU A 109 -2.96 -0.30 -7.03
C LEU A 109 -3.52 0.22 -5.71
N ILE A 110 -2.74 0.09 -4.64
CA ILE A 110 -3.04 0.64 -3.33
C ILE A 110 -1.98 1.66 -2.98
N ILE A 111 -2.37 2.89 -2.62
CA ILE A 111 -1.45 3.92 -2.13
C ILE A 111 -1.91 4.35 -0.75
N SER A 112 -1.00 4.33 0.22
CA SER A 112 -1.26 4.77 1.59
C SER A 112 -0.24 5.83 1.99
N LEU A 113 -0.70 7.04 2.32
CA LEU A 113 0.13 8.14 2.81
C LEU A 113 -0.25 8.47 4.26
N ASN A 114 0.75 8.72 5.10
CA ASN A 114 0.61 9.07 6.52
C ASN A 114 -0.25 8.08 7.34
N ASN A 115 -0.39 6.83 6.87
CA ASN A 115 -1.03 5.75 7.60
C ASN A 115 -0.01 4.64 7.82
N LYS A 116 0.51 4.56 9.05
CA LYS A 116 1.54 3.59 9.42
C LYS A 116 1.04 2.16 9.35
N ASN A 117 -0.22 1.91 9.71
CA ASN A 117 -0.78 0.57 9.79
C ASN A 117 -0.88 -0.08 8.40
N ASN A 118 -1.22 0.70 7.38
CA ASN A 118 -1.34 0.22 6.02
C ASN A 118 0.03 0.01 5.33
N CYS A 119 1.10 0.54 5.93
CA CYS A 119 2.47 0.43 5.44
C CYS A 119 3.37 -0.39 6.39
N PHE A 120 2.76 -1.18 7.28
CA PHE A 120 3.45 -2.00 8.26
C PHE A 120 4.33 -3.06 7.56
N GLY A 121 5.58 -3.20 8.02
CA GLY A 121 6.52 -4.19 7.48
C GLY A 121 7.43 -3.66 6.36
N LEU A 122 7.38 -2.36 6.06
CA LEU A 122 8.26 -1.72 5.08
C LEU A 122 9.51 -1.10 5.68
N ASN A 123 9.58 -1.01 7.01
CA ASN A 123 10.77 -0.56 7.71
C ASN A 123 11.23 -1.63 8.70
N GLN A 124 12.55 -1.77 8.85
CA GLN A 124 13.15 -2.66 9.86
C GLN A 124 12.58 -2.42 11.27
N LYS A 125 12.30 -1.15 11.60
CA LYS A 125 11.66 -0.73 12.86
C LYS A 125 10.28 -1.32 13.13
N ASP A 126 9.57 -1.79 12.09
CA ASP A 126 8.27 -2.47 12.26
C ASP A 126 8.46 -3.90 12.79
N TYR A 127 9.62 -4.52 12.49
CA TYR A 127 10.04 -5.84 12.97
C TYR A 127 10.90 -5.78 14.24
N ASP A 128 11.54 -4.64 14.50
CA ASP A 128 12.32 -4.42 15.73
C ASP A 128 11.44 -4.29 16.98
N ALA A 129 10.11 -4.35 16.85
CA ALA A 129 9.20 -4.44 17.98
C ALA A 129 9.27 -5.85 18.59
N PRO A 130 9.91 -6.03 19.77
CA PRO A 130 10.09 -7.35 20.34
C PRO A 130 8.75 -8.01 20.63
N VAL A 131 8.62 -9.29 20.27
CA VAL A 131 7.52 -10.11 20.77
C VAL A 131 7.70 -10.25 22.27
N SER A 132 6.76 -9.73 23.04
CA SER A 132 6.76 -9.85 24.50
C SER A 132 5.57 -10.66 24.97
N ILE A 133 5.84 -11.63 25.84
CA ILE A 133 4.84 -12.52 26.43
C ILE A 133 4.92 -12.30 27.94
N GLY A 134 3.79 -11.96 28.55
CA GLY A 134 3.70 -11.77 29.99
C GLY A 134 2.30 -12.02 30.54
N LYS A 135 2.13 -11.82 31.85
CA LYS A 135 0.84 -12.04 32.54
C LYS A 135 -0.32 -11.20 31.96
N GLY A 136 0.01 -10.07 31.34
CA GLY A 136 -0.95 -9.19 30.66
C GLY A 136 -1.30 -9.60 29.23
N GLY A 137 -0.67 -10.65 28.66
CA GLY A 137 -0.92 -11.13 27.29
C GLY A 137 0.30 -11.04 26.37
N ILE A 138 0.05 -11.02 25.07
CA ILE A 138 1.05 -11.03 23.98
C ILE A 138 1.08 -9.66 23.32
N LYS A 139 2.28 -9.11 23.07
CA LYS A 139 2.47 -7.94 22.19
C LYS A 139 3.40 -8.29 21.05
N ALA A 140 2.98 -7.99 19.82
CA ALA A 140 3.75 -8.21 18.61
C ALA A 140 3.38 -7.17 17.56
N GLY A 141 4.37 -6.48 16.97
CA GLY A 141 4.14 -5.64 15.78
C GLY A 141 3.06 -4.56 15.93
N GLY A 142 2.93 -3.93 17.10
CA GLY A 142 1.89 -2.92 17.36
C GLY A 142 0.49 -3.48 17.67
N VAL A 143 0.33 -4.80 17.68
CA VAL A 143 -0.87 -5.50 18.16
C VAL A 143 -0.62 -5.99 19.59
N THR A 144 -1.60 -5.79 20.46
CA THR A 144 -1.64 -6.34 21.82
C THR A 144 -2.86 -7.24 21.96
N VAL A 145 -2.64 -8.47 22.40
CA VAL A 145 -3.68 -9.43 22.77
C VAL A 145 -3.60 -9.64 24.27
N GLY A 146 -4.58 -9.09 24.99
CA GLY A 146 -4.70 -9.20 26.43
C GLY A 146 -5.12 -10.60 26.87
N SER A 147 -4.69 -11.02 28.07
CA SER A 147 -5.05 -12.31 28.68
C SER A 147 -6.55 -12.47 28.98
N ASN A 148 -7.32 -11.38 28.88
CA ASN A 148 -8.77 -11.31 29.04
C ASN A 148 -9.54 -11.27 27.70
N GLY A 149 -8.87 -11.58 26.58
CA GLY A 149 -9.47 -11.58 25.24
C GLY A 149 -9.62 -10.20 24.60
N THR A 150 -9.00 -9.15 25.15
CA THR A 150 -8.98 -7.83 24.49
C THR A 150 -7.94 -7.79 23.38
N ILE A 151 -8.28 -7.24 22.23
CA ILE A 151 -7.35 -7.05 21.12
C ILE A 151 -7.25 -5.56 20.85
N SER A 152 -6.05 -5.00 20.90
CA SER A 152 -5.82 -3.60 20.53
C SER A 152 -4.70 -3.49 19.51
N THR A 153 -4.97 -2.78 18.43
CA THR A 153 -4.00 -2.29 17.45
C THR A 153 -4.14 -0.77 17.45
N GLY A 154 -3.09 -0.03 17.03
CA GLY A 154 -2.97 1.42 17.23
C GLY A 154 -4.25 2.26 17.07
N SER A 155 -5.19 1.89 16.18
CA SER A 155 -6.43 2.62 15.93
C SER A 155 -7.74 1.90 16.34
N VAL A 156 -7.66 0.62 16.75
CA VAL A 156 -8.83 -0.25 16.99
C VAL A 156 -8.65 -1.01 18.30
N ASP A 157 -9.64 -0.90 19.18
CA ASP A 157 -9.71 -1.59 20.46
C ASP A 157 -10.96 -2.47 20.52
N ILE A 158 -10.77 -3.78 20.73
CA ILE A 158 -11.82 -4.79 20.83
C ILE A 158 -11.85 -5.30 22.27
N LYS A 159 -12.97 -5.07 22.96
CA LYS A 159 -13.18 -5.53 24.34
C LYS A 159 -14.51 -6.29 24.44
N ARG A 160 -14.43 -7.61 24.60
CA ARG A 160 -15.59 -8.50 24.85
C ARG A 160 -16.76 -8.25 23.87
N GLY A 161 -16.46 -8.13 22.57
CA GLY A 161 -17.44 -7.87 21.52
C GLY A 161 -17.73 -6.40 21.22
N ASN A 162 -17.29 -5.45 22.06
CA ASN A 162 -17.37 -4.03 21.76
C ASN A 162 -16.15 -3.59 20.95
N ILE A 163 -16.37 -3.03 19.76
CA ILE A 163 -15.34 -2.50 18.87
C ILE A 163 -15.35 -0.97 19.00
N LYS A 164 -14.22 -0.39 19.40
CA LYS A 164 -13.98 1.06 19.39
C LYS A 164 -12.92 1.36 18.33
N VAL A 165 -13.28 2.26 17.42
CA VAL A 165 -12.38 2.75 16.37
C VAL A 165 -12.05 4.21 16.70
N ASN A 166 -10.77 4.59 16.67
CA ASN A 166 -10.37 5.99 16.72
C ASN A 166 -10.26 6.55 15.29
N PRO A 167 -11.30 7.23 14.77
CA PRO A 167 -11.32 7.68 13.38
C PRO A 167 -10.20 8.68 13.07
N LYS A 168 -9.69 9.44 14.05
CA LYS A 168 -8.57 10.37 13.84
C LYS A 168 -7.25 9.65 13.57
N GLU A 169 -7.03 8.50 14.21
CA GLU A 169 -5.84 7.67 14.00
C GLU A 169 -5.99 6.74 12.79
N VAL A 170 -7.22 6.37 12.42
CA VAL A 170 -7.51 5.63 11.18
C VAL A 170 -7.39 6.52 9.94
N MET A 171 -7.77 7.81 10.03
CA MET A 171 -7.87 8.72 8.88
C MET A 171 -6.74 9.75 8.78
N ALA A 172 -5.56 9.48 9.34
CA ALA A 172 -4.46 10.45 9.42
C ALA A 172 -3.79 10.81 8.06
N GLY A 173 -4.33 10.36 6.93
CA GLY A 173 -3.77 10.66 5.62
C GLY A 173 -4.62 10.18 4.45
N ILE A 174 -3.97 9.99 3.30
CA ILE A 174 -4.59 9.66 2.02
C ILE A 174 -4.49 8.15 1.78
N GLN A 175 -5.62 7.49 1.54
CA GLN A 175 -5.72 6.09 1.16
C GLN A 175 -6.41 6.01 -0.21
N TYR A 176 -5.75 5.40 -1.18
CA TYR A 176 -6.24 5.27 -2.53
C TYR A 176 -6.23 3.81 -2.96
N ILE A 177 -7.31 3.37 -3.61
CA ILE A 177 -7.40 2.12 -4.32
C ILE A 177 -7.82 2.44 -5.75
N GLY A 178 -7.08 1.94 -6.72
CA GLY A 178 -7.46 2.05 -8.12
C GLY A 178 -7.03 0.84 -8.92
N TYR A 179 -7.60 0.74 -10.11
CA TYR A 179 -7.36 -0.37 -11.02
C TYR A 179 -6.77 0.16 -12.32
N LYS A 180 -5.82 -0.60 -12.86
CA LYS A 180 -5.16 -0.21 -14.09
C LYS A 180 -6.15 -0.17 -15.25
N LYS A 181 -6.19 0.96 -15.96
CA LYS A 181 -6.96 1.13 -17.22
C LYS A 181 -6.29 0.42 -18.39
#